data_AF-A0A1E3JI72-F1
#
_entry.id   AF-A0A1E3JI72-F1
#
_cell.length_a   1.000
_cell.length_b   1.000
_cell.length_c   1.000
_cell.angle_alpha   90.00
_cell.angle_beta   90.00
_cell.angle_gamma   90.00
#
_symmetry.space_group_name_H-M   'P 1'
#
loop_
_entity.id
_entity.type
_entity.pdbx_description
1 polymer ?
#
loop_
_entity_poly.entity_id
_entity_poly.type
_entity_poly.pdbx_seq_one_letter_code
_entity_poly.pdbx_strand_id
1 'polypeptide(L)'
;MPSSPVTHLYRSVLRELRFASQKSRTTRNPTVQSHIRTLVETSSSPKQLERSLIETREFLKSTRVHAELVKRYNPTHSMSQEERVHATARRVGLNSPKEYKKGDEDK
;
A
#
# COMPACT_ATOMS: atom_id res chain seq x y z
N MET A 1 -23.63 1.76 21.73
CA MET A 1 -22.52 2.23 20.88
C MET A 1 -22.90 3.60 20.34
N PRO A 2 -22.17 4.69 20.65
CA PRO A 2 -22.52 5.98 20.07
C PRO A 2 -22.31 5.89 18.55
N SER A 3 -23.38 6.09 17.76
CA SER A 3 -23.26 6.29 16.32
C SER A 3 -22.46 7.57 16.11
N SER A 4 -21.17 7.42 15.80
CA SER A 4 -20.34 8.57 15.42
C SER A 4 -21.01 9.24 14.22
N PRO A 5 -21.21 10.57 14.22
CA PRO A 5 -21.84 11.23 13.10
C PRO A 5 -21.08 10.92 11.80
N VAL A 6 -21.81 10.72 10.70
CA VAL A 6 -21.28 10.38 9.37
C VAL A 6 -20.11 11.30 8.97
N THR A 7 -20.18 12.59 9.35
CA THR A 7 -19.14 13.58 9.10
C THR A 7 -17.82 13.27 9.79
N HIS A 8 -17.86 12.73 11.02
CA HIS A 8 -16.68 12.32 11.76
C HIS A 8 -16.08 11.03 11.18
N LEU A 9 -16.92 10.07 10.77
CA LEU A 9 -16.48 8.86 10.07
C LEU A 9 -15.81 9.22 8.73
N TYR A 10 -16.43 10.06 7.91
CA TYR A 10 -15.86 10.55 6.66
C TYR A 10 -14.49 11.22 6.85
N ARG A 11 -14.37 12.11 7.84
CA ARG A 11 -13.07 12.75 8.17
C ARG A 11 -12.03 11.73 8.63
N SER A 12 -12.44 10.71 9.38
CA SER A 12 -11.54 9.64 9.82
C SER A 12 -11.01 8.83 8.63
N VAL A 13 -11.85 8.51 7.64
CA VAL A 13 -11.45 7.83 6.40
C VAL A 13 -10.43 8.68 5.63
N LEU A 14 -10.68 9.98 5.47
CA LEU A 14 -9.75 10.88 4.77
C LEU A 14 -8.39 10.99 5.50
N ARG A 15 -8.38 10.96 6.83
CA ARG A 15 -7.16 10.93 7.63
C ARG A 15 -6.41 9.61 7.45
N GLU A 16 -7.10 8.47 7.50
CA GLU A 16 -6.47 7.17 7.27
C GLU A 16 -5.93 7.04 5.85
N LEU A 17 -6.65 7.53 4.83
CA LEU A 17 -6.16 7.58 3.46
C LEU A 17 -4.83 8.37 3.37
N ARG A 18 -4.69 9.44 4.15
CA ARG A 18 -3.43 10.19 4.23
C ARG A 18 -2.33 9.40 4.90
N PHE A 19 -2.63 8.66 5.98
CA PHE A 19 -1.64 7.88 6.71
C PHE A 19 -1.21 6.60 5.98
N ALA A 20 -2.11 5.98 5.21
CA ALA A 20 -1.82 4.80 4.41
C ALA A 20 -1.05 5.12 3.11
N SER A 21 -1.10 6.37 2.65
CA SER A 21 -0.42 6.78 1.41
C SER A 21 1.08 6.90 1.60
N GLN A 22 1.84 6.17 0.78
CA GLN A 22 3.30 6.28 0.71
C GLN A 22 3.79 7.52 -0.05
N LYS A 23 2.90 8.16 -0.83
CA LYS A 23 3.21 9.33 -1.66
C LYS A 23 2.98 10.64 -0.88
N SER A 24 3.84 11.62 -1.15
CA SER A 24 3.67 12.99 -0.68
C SER A 24 2.32 13.57 -1.10
N ARG A 25 1.83 14.56 -0.36
CA ARG A 25 0.52 15.20 -0.60
C ARG A 25 0.37 15.70 -2.04
N THR A 26 1.45 16.22 -2.63
CA THR A 26 1.46 16.84 -3.96
C THR A 26 1.37 15.81 -5.09
N THR A 27 1.95 14.60 -4.91
CA THR A 27 2.03 13.57 -5.96
C THR A 27 0.97 12.47 -5.81
N ARG A 28 0.03 12.66 -4.88
CA ARG A 28 -1.03 11.71 -4.60
C ARG A 28 -2.11 11.77 -5.67
N ASN A 29 -2.61 10.61 -6.07
CA ASN A 29 -3.73 10.53 -7.00
C ASN A 29 -5.00 11.13 -6.37
N PRO A 30 -5.59 12.20 -6.94
CA PRO A 30 -6.78 12.84 -6.41
C PRO A 30 -8.06 12.03 -6.62
N THR A 31 -8.07 11.08 -7.57
CA THR A 31 -9.25 10.29 -7.96
C THR A 31 -9.84 9.47 -6.82
N VAL A 32 -9.01 9.00 -5.89
CA VAL A 32 -9.52 8.22 -4.74
C VAL A 32 -10.34 9.12 -3.81
N GLN A 33 -9.87 10.35 -3.57
CA GLN A 33 -10.59 11.29 -2.72
C GLN A 33 -11.88 11.77 -3.40
N SER A 34 -11.86 12.01 -4.71
CA SER A 34 -13.08 12.36 -5.45
C SER A 34 -14.08 11.21 -5.44
N HIS A 35 -13.64 9.95 -5.61
CA HIS A 35 -14.53 8.80 -5.57
C HIS A 35 -15.21 8.62 -4.21
N ILE A 36 -14.48 8.80 -3.11
CA ILE A 36 -15.06 8.76 -1.75
C ILE A 36 -16.07 9.90 -1.57
N ARG A 37 -15.80 11.09 -2.11
CA ARG A 37 -16.77 12.21 -2.10
C ARG A 37 -18.04 11.87 -2.87
N THR A 38 -17.90 11.40 -4.10
CA THR A 38 -19.05 11.02 -4.93
C THR A 38 -19.87 9.91 -4.28
N LEU A 39 -19.23 8.94 -3.61
CA LEU A 39 -19.93 7.87 -2.90
C LEU A 39 -20.79 8.42 -1.75
N VAL A 40 -20.25 9.36 -0.97
CA VAL A 40 -20.97 10.02 0.14
C VAL A 40 -22.12 10.90 -0.39
N GLU A 41 -21.91 11.58 -1.51
CA GLU A 41 -22.91 12.45 -2.13
C GLU A 41 -24.05 11.67 -2.80
N THR A 42 -23.75 10.50 -3.37
CA THR A 42 -24.70 9.67 -4.12
C THR A 42 -25.49 8.72 -3.22
N SER A 43 -25.01 8.45 -1.99
CA SER A 43 -25.65 7.47 -1.11
C SER A 43 -26.99 7.95 -0.54
N SER A 44 -28.07 7.27 -0.89
CA SER A 44 -29.42 7.57 -0.37
C SER A 44 -29.72 6.91 0.99
N SER A 45 -28.95 5.90 1.39
CA SER A 45 -29.17 5.13 2.63
C SER A 45 -28.07 5.42 3.67
N PRO A 46 -28.38 6.11 4.77
CA PRO A 46 -27.36 6.51 5.75
C PRO A 46 -26.72 5.31 6.46
N LYS A 47 -27.49 4.25 6.75
CA LYS A 47 -26.97 3.04 7.40
C LYS A 47 -25.97 2.28 6.53
N GLN A 48 -26.23 2.21 5.22
CA GLN A 48 -25.32 1.56 4.28
C GLN A 48 -24.05 2.39 4.12
N LEU A 49 -24.18 3.72 4.02
CA LEU A 49 -23.04 4.63 3.96
C LEU A 49 -22.14 4.49 5.19
N GLU A 50 -22.71 4.53 6.40
CA GLU A 50 -21.94 4.36 7.64
C GLU A 50 -21.14 3.07 7.65
N ARG A 51 -21.78 1.95 7.27
CA ARG A 51 -21.13 0.65 7.17
C ARG A 51 -19.97 0.67 6.17
N SER A 52 -20.18 1.17 4.96
CA SER A 52 -19.13 1.26 3.94
C SER A 52 -17.97 2.17 4.38
N LEU A 53 -18.24 3.29 5.08
CA LEU A 53 -17.19 4.15 5.63
C LEU A 53 -16.37 3.45 6.72
N ILE A 54 -17.01 2.63 7.56
CA ILE A 54 -16.30 1.84 8.58
C ILE A 54 -15.43 0.77 7.92
N GLU A 55 -15.98 0.03 6.96
CA GLU A 55 -15.27 -1.03 6.24
C GLU A 55 -14.05 -0.47 5.47
N THR A 56 -14.25 0.64 4.75
CA THR A 56 -13.15 1.31 4.03
C THR A 56 -12.08 1.84 4.98
N ARG A 57 -12.47 2.43 6.13
CA ARG A 57 -11.52 2.85 7.16
C ARG A 57 -10.67 1.68 7.66
N GLU A 58 -11.29 0.56 8.01
CA GLU A 58 -10.58 -0.58 8.56
C GLU A 58 -9.66 -1.23 7.53
N PHE A 59 -10.09 -1.28 6.26
CA PHE A 59 -9.24 -1.72 5.15
C PHE A 59 -8.00 -0.82 4.97
N LEU A 60 -8.17 0.51 5.00
CA LEU A 60 -7.03 1.43 4.89
C LEU A 60 -6.05 1.30 6.08
N LYS A 61 -6.59 1.06 7.27
CA LYS A 61 -5.78 0.83 8.46
C LYS A 61 -5.02 -0.50 8.37
N SER A 62 -5.68 -1.59 7.96
CA SER A 62 -5.07 -2.91 7.83
C SER A 62 -4.01 -2.95 6.74
N THR A 63 -4.22 -2.27 5.61
CA THR A 63 -3.21 -2.16 4.54
C THR A 63 -1.95 -1.41 5.01
N ARG A 64 -2.10 -0.35 5.80
CA ARG A 64 -0.97 0.35 6.43
C ARG A 64 -0.19 -0.56 7.39
N VAL A 65 -0.90 -1.25 8.28
CA VAL A 65 -0.28 -2.18 9.25
C VAL A 65 0.41 -3.35 8.52
N HIS A 66 -0.22 -3.91 7.50
CA HIS A 66 0.36 -4.94 6.67
C HIS A 66 1.68 -4.47 6.03
N ALA A 67 1.68 -3.28 5.42
CA ALA A 67 2.91 -2.73 4.83
C ALA A 67 4.03 -2.54 5.86
N GLU A 68 3.69 -2.20 7.10
CA GLU A 68 4.66 -2.09 8.20
C GLU A 68 5.20 -3.46 8.64
N LEU A 69 4.33 -4.47 8.77
CA LEU A 69 4.73 -5.84 9.13
C LEU A 69 5.61 -6.47 8.06
N VAL A 70 5.28 -6.28 6.78
CA VAL A 70 6.12 -6.75 5.66
C VAL A 70 7.52 -6.17 5.74
N LYS A 71 7.66 -4.87 6.03
CA LYS A 71 8.98 -4.24 6.18
C LYS A 71 9.79 -4.80 7.35
N ARG A 72 9.13 -5.15 8.46
CA ARG A 72 9.79 -5.66 9.67
C ARG A 72 10.22 -7.12 9.54
N TYR A 73 9.36 -7.97 8.99
CA TYR A 73 9.55 -9.42 9.00
C TYR A 73 10.03 -9.97 7.64
N ASN A 74 9.85 -9.23 6.54
CA ASN A 74 10.34 -9.62 5.22
C ASN A 74 11.01 -8.44 4.48
N PRO A 75 12.19 -7.99 4.96
CA PRO A 75 12.91 -6.89 4.33
C PRO A 75 13.38 -7.21 2.90
N THR A 76 13.51 -8.49 2.55
CA THR A 76 13.91 -8.96 1.21
C THR A 76 12.75 -9.04 0.22
N HIS A 77 11.54 -8.62 0.60
CA HIS A 77 10.35 -8.73 -0.25
C HIS A 77 10.45 -7.92 -1.54
N SER A 78 11.12 -6.77 -1.52
CA SER A 78 11.29 -5.92 -2.71
C SER A 78 12.50 -6.29 -3.57
N MET A 79 13.34 -7.22 -3.12
CA MET A 79 14.56 -7.60 -3.84
C MET A 79 14.24 -8.64 -4.91
N SER A 80 14.83 -8.47 -6.10
CA SER A 80 14.77 -9.51 -7.12
C SER A 80 15.54 -10.75 -6.65
N GLN A 81 15.28 -11.89 -7.30
CA GLN A 81 15.98 -13.13 -6.96
C GLN A 81 17.48 -13.01 -7.21
N GLU A 82 17.88 -12.35 -8.30
CA GLU A 82 19.27 -12.03 -8.65
C GLU A 82 19.94 -11.20 -7.54
N GLU A 83 19.31 -10.11 -7.11
CA GLU A 83 19.81 -9.25 -6.04
C GLU A 83 19.99 -10.01 -4.71
N ARG A 84 19.07 -10.94 -4.42
CA ARG A 84 19.13 -11.80 -3.24
C ARG A 84 20.32 -12.77 -3.30
N VAL A 85 20.56 -13.38 -4.46
CA VAL A 85 21.73 -14.25 -4.68
C VAL A 85 23.01 -13.45 -4.52
N HIS A 86 23.11 -12.27 -5.14
CA HIS A 86 24.27 -11.38 -4.96
C HIS A 86 24.48 -10.96 -3.50
N ALA A 87 23.43 -10.54 -2.80
CA ALA A 87 23.53 -10.14 -1.40
C ALA A 87 23.97 -11.29 -0.50
N THR A 88 23.53 -12.52 -0.79
CA THR A 88 23.93 -13.72 -0.05
C THR A 88 25.38 -14.11 -0.33
N ALA A 89 25.82 -14.05 -1.59
CA ALA A 89 27.22 -14.29 -1.96
C ALA A 89 28.17 -13.31 -1.23
N ARG A 90 27.80 -12.02 -1.16
CA ARG A 90 28.62 -11.02 -0.45
C ARG A 90 28.72 -11.27 1.05
N ARG A 91 27.73 -11.93 1.68
CA ARG A 91 27.81 -12.29 3.12
C ARG A 91 28.97 -13.23 3.43
N VAL A 92 29.40 -14.04 2.46
CA VAL A 92 30.51 -14.98 2.59
C VAL A 92 31.78 -14.50 1.87
N GLY A 93 31.83 -13.23 1.46
CA GLY A 93 32.97 -12.67 0.72
C GLY A 93 33.09 -13.15 -0.74
N LEU A 94 32.03 -13.73 -1.30
CA LEU A 94 31.98 -14.20 -2.69
C LEU A 94 31.19 -13.22 -3.58
N ASN A 95 31.48 -13.23 -4.89
CA ASN A 95 30.68 -12.55 -5.90
C ASN A 95 29.93 -13.59 -6.74
N SER A 96 28.66 -13.35 -7.03
CA SER A 96 27.89 -14.23 -7.93
C SER A 96 28.45 -14.13 -9.37
N PRO A 97 28.59 -15.24 -10.10
CA PRO A 97 29.03 -15.24 -11.49
C PRO A 97 28.12 -14.42 -12.39
N LYS A 98 28.65 -13.92 -13.52
CA LYS A 98 27.81 -13.30 -14.56
C LYS A 98 26.90 -14.38 -15.15
N GLU A 99 25.61 -14.10 -15.20
CA GLU A 99 24.66 -15.01 -15.85
C GLU A 99 24.98 -15.17 -17.33
N TYR A 100 24.88 -16.40 -17.82
CA TYR A 100 25.05 -16.70 -19.24
C TYR A 100 23.87 -16.13 -20.03
N LYS A 101 24.11 -15.07 -20.82
CA LYS A 101 23.15 -14.58 -21.80
C LYS A 101 23.36 -15.36 -23.09
N LYS A 102 22.34 -16.12 -23.53
CA LYS A 102 22.36 -16.99 -24.72
C LYS A 102 22.39 -16.20 -26.06
N GLY A 103 23.19 -15.13 -26.15
CA GLY A 103 23.26 -14.26 -27.32
C GLY A 103 24.63 -13.61 -27.58
N ASP A 104 25.67 -13.99 -26.83
CA ASP A 104 27.05 -13.55 -27.07
C ASP A 104 27.85 -14.66 -27.80
N GLU A 105 27.19 -15.38 -28.72
CA GLU A 105 27.84 -16.17 -29.77
C GLU A 105 27.69 -15.37 -31.07
N ASP A 106 28.81 -15.21 -31.79
CA ASP A 106 28.98 -14.57 -33.11
C ASP A 106 29.35 -13.07 -33.14
N LYS A 107 30.58 -12.77 -32.71
CA LYS A 107 31.50 -11.89 -33.46
C LYS A 107 32.94 -12.38 -33.36
#